data_AF-A0A1B7W5V8-F1
#
_entry.id   AF-A0A1B7W5V8-F1
#
_cell.length_a   1.000
_cell.length_b   1.000
_cell.length_c   1.000
_cell.angle_alpha   90.00
_cell.angle_beta   90.00
_cell.angle_gamma   90.00
#
_symmetry.space_group_name_H-M   'P 1'
#
loop_
_entity.id
_entity.type
_entity.pdbx_description
1 polymer ?
#
loop_
_entity_poly.entity_id
_entity_poly.type
_entity_poly.pdbx_seq_one_letter_code
_entity_poly.pdbx_strand_id
1 'polypeptide(L)'
;MIVFEFKAKGTKQQYQKIDQAIRITQFIRNKCLRFWMDNQNVKYYDLNKYTAVLANEFDFADKLNSMARQSAAERAAFAIKRFFDNCKAKVPGKKGYPRFQKNNRSVEYKTSGWKL
;
A
#
# COMPACT_ATOMS: atom_id res chain seq x y z
N MET A 1 -18.18 -10.72 11.88
CA MET A 1 -17.85 -9.76 10.80
C MET A 1 -18.56 -10.24 9.55
N ILE A 2 -19.51 -9.46 9.05
CA ILE A 2 -20.24 -9.79 7.81
C ILE A 2 -19.44 -9.18 6.66
N VAL A 3 -19.07 -10.00 5.67
CA VAL A 3 -18.36 -9.55 4.47
C VAL A 3 -19.35 -9.64 3.31
N PHE A 4 -19.57 -8.53 2.62
CA PHE A 4 -20.35 -8.49 1.40
C PHE A 4 -19.41 -8.38 0.20
N GLU A 5 -19.53 -9.31 -0.75
CA GLU A 5 -18.73 -9.33 -1.97
C GLU A 5 -19.63 -9.08 -3.19
N PHE A 6 -19.24 -8.13 -4.04
CA PHE A 6 -19.98 -7.77 -5.24
C PHE A 6 -19.03 -7.65 -6.43
N LYS A 7 -19.54 -7.94 -7.64
CA LYS A 7 -18.84 -7.63 -8.89
C LYS A 7 -19.31 -6.28 -9.41
N ALA A 8 -18.40 -5.31 -9.47
CA ALA A 8 -18.70 -4.00 -10.06
C ALA A 8 -18.63 -4.08 -11.59
N LYS A 9 -19.70 -3.65 -12.27
CA LYS A 9 -19.69 -3.33 -13.70
C LYS A 9 -19.54 -1.83 -13.86
N GLY A 10 -18.52 -1.39 -14.58
CA GLY A 10 -18.22 0.03 -14.77
C GLY A 10 -18.08 0.40 -16.24
N THR A 11 -18.03 1.70 -16.51
CA THR A 11 -17.65 2.23 -17.81
C THR A 11 -16.15 2.07 -18.04
N LYS A 12 -15.70 2.22 -19.30
CA LYS A 12 -14.26 2.22 -19.63
C LYS A 12 -13.47 3.25 -18.82
N GLN A 13 -14.04 4.44 -18.61
CA GLN A 13 -13.40 5.50 -17.81
C GLN A 13 -13.29 5.11 -16.33
N GLN A 14 -14.32 4.48 -15.76
CA GLN A 14 -14.28 3.99 -14.38
C GLN A 14 -13.20 2.92 -14.21
N TYR A 15 -13.09 1.96 -15.13
CA TYR A 15 -12.00 0.96 -15.09
C TYR A 15 -10.61 1.61 -15.18
N GLN A 16 -10.43 2.63 -16.01
CA GLN A 16 -9.16 3.36 -16.07
C GLN A 16 -8.81 4.05 -14.75
N LYS A 17 -9.80 4.64 -14.05
CA LYS A 17 -9.58 5.21 -12.72
C LYS A 17 -9.18 4.14 -11.69
N ILE A 18 -9.77 2.93 -11.77
CA ILE A 18 -9.40 1.79 -10.92
C ILE A 18 -7.96 1.37 -11.16
N ASP A 19 -7.59 1.19 -12.42
CA ASP A 19 -6.22 0.84 -12.79
C ASP A 19 -5.21 1.90 -12.33
N GLN A 20 -5.57 3.18 -12.45
CA GLN A 20 -4.76 4.28 -11.95
C GLN A 20 -4.58 4.20 -10.43
N ALA A 21 -5.67 4.02 -9.66
CA ALA A 21 -5.60 3.89 -8.21
C ALA A 21 -4.74 2.69 -7.76
N ILE A 22 -4.84 1.55 -8.46
CA ILE A 22 -4.04 0.35 -8.21
C ILE A 22 -2.55 0.62 -8.48
N ARG A 23 -2.22 1.34 -9.55
CA ARG A 23 -0.84 1.74 -9.88
C ARG A 23 -0.25 2.70 -8.86
N ILE A 24 -1.02 3.69 -8.42
CA ILE A 24 -0.61 4.63 -7.37
C ILE A 24 -0.36 3.89 -6.06
N THR A 25 -1.24 2.96 -5.69
CA THR A 25 -1.08 2.10 -4.51
C THR A 25 0.23 1.30 -4.57
N GLN A 26 0.55 0.72 -5.73
CA GLN A 26 1.81 0.00 -5.94
C GLN A 26 3.02 0.93 -5.77
N PHE A 27 2.96 2.12 -6.36
CA PHE A 27 4.01 3.13 -6.25
C PHE A 27 4.27 3.51 -4.78
N ILE A 28 3.22 3.91 -4.05
CA ILE A 28 3.33 4.33 -2.65
C ILE A 28 3.88 3.20 -1.79
N ARG A 29 3.34 1.98 -1.92
CA ARG A 29 3.84 0.81 -1.18
C ARG A 29 5.35 0.60 -1.43
N ASN A 30 5.78 0.66 -2.69
CA ASN A 30 7.19 0.45 -3.05
C ASN A 30 8.09 1.59 -2.54
N LYS A 31 7.64 2.85 -2.60
CA LYS A 31 8.37 3.99 -2.04
C LYS A 31 8.46 3.89 -0.52
N CYS A 32 7.41 3.48 0.19
CA CYS A 32 7.46 3.22 1.63
C CYS A 32 8.44 2.10 1.97
N LEU A 33 8.46 1.01 1.18
CA LEU A 33 9.43 -0.06 1.38
C LEU A 33 10.86 0.45 1.15
N ARG A 34 11.08 1.25 0.10
CA ARG A 34 12.40 1.84 -0.17
C ARG A 34 12.84 2.77 0.94
N PHE A 35 11.95 3.64 1.41
CA PHE A 35 12.19 4.54 2.53
C PHE A 35 12.62 3.77 3.79
N TRP A 36 11.95 2.66 4.11
CA TRP A 36 12.37 1.79 5.21
C TRP A 36 13.75 1.14 4.97
N MET A 37 14.09 0.74 3.74
CA MET A 37 15.41 0.18 3.42
C MET A 37 16.54 1.22 3.59
N ASP A 38 16.25 2.49 3.29
CA ASP A 38 17.22 3.59 3.30
C ASP A 38 17.49 4.19 4.68
N ASN A 39 16.59 3.96 5.63
CA ASN A 39 16.60 4.64 6.92
C ASN A 39 16.62 3.62 8.06
N GLN A 40 17.30 3.96 9.14
CA GLN A 40 17.31 3.15 10.36
C GLN A 40 16.15 3.54 11.27
N ASN A 41 15.67 2.59 12.09
CA ASN A 41 14.66 2.80 13.13
C ASN A 41 13.32 3.39 12.65
N VAL A 42 12.96 3.18 11.38
CA VAL A 42 11.67 3.61 10.83
C VAL A 42 10.52 2.83 11.48
N LYS A 43 9.57 3.56 12.07
CA LYS A 43 8.37 2.99 12.68
C LYS A 43 7.21 2.95 11.69
N TYR A 44 6.19 2.15 11.99
CA TYR A 44 4.95 2.07 11.20
C TYR A 44 4.33 3.45 10.93
N TYR A 45 4.31 4.31 11.95
CA TYR A 45 3.74 5.64 11.86
C TYR A 45 4.51 6.57 10.91
N ASP A 46 5.83 6.37 10.79
CA ASP A 46 6.66 7.16 9.87
C ASP A 46 6.35 6.83 8.41
N LEU A 47 6.03 5.56 8.11
CA LEU A 47 5.57 5.15 6.77
C LEU A 47 4.24 5.82 6.41
N ASN A 48 3.31 5.93 7.35
CA ASN A 48 2.04 6.62 7.13
C ASN A 48 2.26 8.12 6.88
N LYS A 49 3.12 8.78 7.67
CA LYS A 49 3.50 10.19 7.44
C LYS A 49 4.16 10.40 6.08
N TYR A 50 5.03 9.48 5.69
CA TYR A 50 5.73 9.54 4.41
C TYR A 50 4.77 9.54 3.22
N THR A 51 3.58 8.95 3.33
CA THR A 51 2.58 9.03 2.26
C THR A 51 2.02 10.43 1.99
N ALA A 52 2.08 11.34 2.96
CA ALA A 52 1.76 12.75 2.75
C ALA A 52 2.87 13.46 1.98
N VAL A 53 4.13 13.17 2.32
CA VAL A 53 5.31 13.67 1.58
C VAL A 53 5.24 13.25 0.12
N LEU A 54 4.95 11.97 -0.15
CA LEU A 54 4.82 11.45 -1.51
C LEU A 54 3.69 12.12 -2.31
N ALA A 55 2.60 12.51 -1.66
CA ALA A 55 1.52 13.21 -2.36
C ALA A 55 1.87 14.66 -2.68
N ASN A 56 2.63 15.32 -1.80
CA ASN A 56 3.16 16.66 -2.08
C ASN A 56 4.24 16.63 -3.16
N GLU A 57 5.02 15.55 -3.28
CA GLU A 57 6.08 15.39 -4.27
C GLU A 57 5.54 14.97 -5.65
N PHE A 58 4.45 14.18 -5.67
CA PHE A 58 3.90 13.61 -6.89
C PHE A 58 2.40 13.90 -7.02
N ASP A 59 2.03 14.80 -7.93
CA ASP A 59 0.62 15.18 -8.20
C ASP A 59 -0.29 13.97 -8.44
N PHE A 60 0.22 12.93 -9.11
CA PHE A 60 -0.56 11.73 -9.36
C PHE A 60 -0.82 10.92 -8.09
N ALA A 61 0.06 10.98 -7.09
CA ALA A 61 -0.11 10.29 -5.82
C ALA A 61 -1.14 10.98 -4.94
N ASP A 62 -1.27 12.31 -5.05
CA ASP A 62 -2.29 13.07 -4.31
C ASP A 62 -3.72 12.78 -4.79
N LYS A 63 -3.89 12.41 -6.06
CA LYS A 63 -5.18 11.93 -6.61
C LYS A 63 -5.74 10.72 -5.86
N LEU A 64 -4.88 9.97 -5.16
CA LEU A 64 -5.33 8.90 -4.28
C LEU A 64 -5.65 9.48 -2.90
N ASN A 65 -6.85 9.18 -2.39
CA ASN A 65 -7.28 9.62 -1.06
C ASN A 65 -6.28 9.20 0.03
N SER A 66 -6.11 10.06 1.04
CA SER A 66 -5.14 9.86 2.14
C SER A 66 -5.27 8.52 2.86
N MET A 67 -6.50 8.00 3.06
CA MET A 67 -6.70 6.69 3.70
C MET A 67 -6.24 5.53 2.83
N ALA A 68 -6.44 5.63 1.51
CA ALA A 68 -5.94 4.63 0.56
C ALA A 68 -4.42 4.67 0.46
N ARG A 69 -3.82 5.86 0.54
CA ARG A 69 -2.36 6.02 0.65
C ARG A 69 -1.82 5.37 1.92
N GLN A 70 -2.45 5.62 3.07
CA GLN A 70 -2.07 4.99 4.35
C GLN A 70 -2.21 3.47 4.31
N SER A 71 -3.29 2.94 3.73
CA SER A 71 -3.44 1.49 3.53
C SER A 71 -2.30 0.91 2.68
N ALA A 72 -1.83 1.64 1.65
CA ALA A 72 -0.66 1.23 0.87
C ALA A 72 0.63 1.18 1.72
N ALA A 73 0.82 2.15 2.62
CA ALA A 73 1.94 2.17 3.56
C ALA A 73 1.87 1.00 4.55
N GLU A 74 0.68 0.73 5.09
CA GLU A 74 0.43 -0.39 5.99
C GLU A 74 0.73 -1.74 5.35
N ARG A 75 0.45 -1.92 4.06
CA ARG A 75 0.87 -3.12 3.31
C ARG A 75 2.38 -3.32 3.29
N ALA A 76 3.16 -2.23 3.14
CA ALA A 76 4.61 -2.31 3.25
C ALA A 76 5.03 -2.66 4.68
N ALA A 77 4.40 -2.02 5.65
CA ALA A 77 4.68 -2.21 7.06
C ALA A 77 4.37 -3.64 7.54
N PHE A 78 3.26 -4.24 7.10
CA PHE A 78 2.93 -5.64 7.38
C PHE A 78 3.92 -6.62 6.75
N ALA A 79 4.43 -6.33 5.56
CA ALA A 79 5.47 -7.16 4.94
C ALA A 79 6.77 -7.13 5.77
N ILE A 80 7.16 -5.95 6.27
CA ILE A 80 8.30 -5.77 7.16
C ILE A 80 8.06 -6.51 8.50
N LYS A 81 6.89 -6.33 9.11
CA LYS A 81 6.47 -7.02 10.33
C LYS A 81 6.63 -8.52 10.19
N ARG A 82 6.03 -9.07 9.14
CA ARG A 82 6.02 -10.51 8.86
C ARG A 82 7.44 -11.06 8.67
N PHE A 83 8.34 -10.29 8.06
CA PHE A 83 9.75 -10.66 7.93
C PHE A 83 10.38 -10.84 9.31
N PHE A 84 10.29 -9.84 10.19
CA PHE A 84 10.86 -9.93 11.54
C PHE A 84 10.20 -11.00 12.40
N ASP A 85 8.87 -11.12 12.36
CA ASP A 85 8.13 -12.15 13.10
C ASP A 85 8.60 -13.56 12.71
N ASN A 86 8.76 -13.82 11.40
CA ASN A 86 9.24 -15.12 10.90
C ASN A 86 10.71 -15.38 11.28
N CYS A 87 11.56 -14.34 11.27
CA CYS A 87 12.93 -14.44 11.73
C CYS A 87 12.99 -14.80 13.22
N LYS A 88 12.22 -14.10 14.05
CA LYS A 88 12.12 -14.34 15.50
C LYS A 88 11.60 -15.75 15.81
N ALA A 89 10.56 -16.18 15.11
CA ALA A 89 9.97 -17.52 15.25
C ALA A 89 10.80 -18.64 14.57
N LYS A 90 11.95 -18.30 13.96
CA LYS A 90 12.85 -19.23 13.26
C LYS A 90 12.18 -20.08 12.16
N VAL A 91 11.08 -19.62 11.57
CA VAL A 91 10.27 -20.42 10.62
C VAL A 91 11.07 -20.77 9.34
N PRO A 92 11.27 -22.05 9.01
CA PRO A 92 11.98 -22.46 7.79
C PRO A 92 11.30 -21.96 6.52
N GLY A 93 12.07 -21.53 5.52
CA GLY A 93 11.58 -21.11 4.19
C GLY A 93 10.78 -19.79 4.13
N LYS A 94 10.37 -19.22 5.27
CA LYS A 94 9.52 -18.00 5.33
C LYS A 94 10.26 -16.72 5.76
N LYS A 95 11.58 -16.76 5.92
CA LYS A 95 12.45 -15.62 6.29
C LYS A 95 12.84 -14.74 5.09
N GLY A 96 11.96 -14.62 4.10
CA GLY A 96 12.24 -13.83 2.90
C GLY A 96 12.17 -12.34 3.18
N TYR A 97 13.22 -11.60 2.84
CA TYR A 97 13.24 -10.14 2.93
C TYR A 97 12.12 -9.52 2.08
N PRO A 98 11.43 -8.45 2.53
CA PRO A 98 10.38 -7.81 1.75
C PRO A 98 10.90 -7.33 0.39
N ARG A 99 10.11 -7.55 -0.66
CA ARG A 99 10.47 -7.19 -2.04
C ARG A 99 9.48 -6.16 -2.61
N PHE A 100 9.96 -5.38 -3.56
CA PHE A 100 9.11 -4.49 -4.34
C PHE A 100 8.05 -5.27 -5.11
N GLN A 101 6.84 -4.73 -5.14
CA GLN A 101 5.73 -5.29 -5.87
C GLN A 101 5.83 -4.95 -7.35
N LYS A 102 5.66 -5.95 -8.21
CA LYS A 102 5.58 -5.79 -9.66
C LYS A 102 4.14 -5.81 -10.17
N ASN A 103 3.27 -6.57 -9.51
CA ASN A 103 1.89 -6.82 -9.92
C ASN A 103 0.90 -6.54 -8.78
N ASN A 104 0.52 -5.28 -8.58
CA ASN A 104 -0.61 -4.94 -7.72
C ASN A 104 -1.93 -5.09 -8.46
N ARG A 105 -2.96 -5.54 -7.73
CA ARG A 105 -4.30 -5.83 -8.26
C ARG A 105 -5.42 -5.30 -7.36
N SER A 106 -5.09 -4.58 -6.29
CA SER A 106 -6.07 -4.04 -5.36
C SER A 106 -5.65 -2.69 -4.82
N VAL A 107 -6.66 -1.88 -4.53
CA VAL A 107 -6.58 -0.66 -3.72
C VAL A 107 -7.63 -0.82 -2.61
N GLU A 108 -7.36 -0.28 -1.44
CA GLU A 108 -8.24 -0.39 -0.28
C GLU A 108 -8.54 1.00 0.26
N TYR A 109 -9.80 1.22 0.61
CA TYR A 109 -10.30 2.43 1.25
C TYR A 109 -10.88 2.04 2.60
N LYS A 110 -10.54 2.78 3.67
CA LYS A 110 -10.95 2.45 5.03
C LYS A 110 -12.34 2.97 5.36
N THR A 111 -12.46 4.28 5.62
CA THR A 111 -13.72 4.90 6.05
C THR A 111 -14.23 5.93 5.06
N SER A 112 -13.37 6.70 4.39
CA SER A 112 -13.78 7.57 3.29
C SER A 112 -13.94 6.75 2.02
N GLY A 113 -15.17 6.65 1.52
CA GLY A 113 -15.48 5.99 0.27
C GLY A 113 -14.85 6.69 -0.93
N TRP A 114 -14.58 5.90 -1.97
CA TRP A 114 -14.14 6.42 -3.26
C TRP A 114 -15.36 6.58 -4.18
N LYS A 115 -15.44 7.70 -4.89
CA LYS A 115 -16.48 7.94 -5.89
C LYS A 115 -15.91 7.70 -7.29
N LEU A 116 -16.46 6.69 -7.98
CA LEU A 116 -16.06 6.24 -9.31
C LEU A 116 -16.68 7.08 -10.43
#